data_AF-A0A804JHW4-F1
#
_entry.id   AF-A0A804JHW4-F1
#
_cell.length_a   1.000
_cell.length_b   1.000
_cell.length_c   1.000
_cell.angle_alpha   90.00
_cell.angle_beta   90.00
_cell.angle_gamma   90.00
#
_symmetry.space_group_name_H-M   'P 1'
#
loop_
_entity.id
_entity.type
_entity.pdbx_description
1 polymer ?
#
loop_
_entity_poly.entity_id
_entity_poly.type
_entity_poly.pdbx_seq_one_letter_code
_entity_poly.pdbx_strand_id
1 'polypeptide(L)'
;MDHTHHQSNLSLGFHAVPLPPLTSRAPIADDSISLQIDPGLRDPSHNPRPIPLQFFDQQPDSARDGSVGANDGEESDEEDQKEEEVRILGYSMCIKRQRRGDSSSSCSSSSMLLSKRARVEPDLETRRDAVRSWGNQPLSAADPEIFEIMDKEKQRQVLGIELIASENFVCRGVLDALGSHLTNKYSEGYPGARYYGGNQYIDQIERLCHDRALAAFGLDPECWGVNVQPYSCTSANFAVYTGLLLPKDRIMGLDSPSGGHVSHGYYTPSGKKISAASIFFESLSYKVNPLTGYIDYDKLEEKAMDYRPKILICGGSTYPREWDYARVRQIADKCGAVLMCDMAHISGLVAAKESLSPFDYCDIVTSTTHKSLRGPRGGIIFFRKGKKQKRQGFCLGQTDENDRYDFEERINFAVFPSLQGGPHDNHIAALAIALKQVATPEYKAYIQQVKRNAQALASALLRRNCRLVTGGTDNHLLLWDLRTFGLTGKNFEKVCEACHISLNKTPIFGDNGAISPGGVRIGTPAMTTRGCLEGDFEMIAEFLLRAAQIASTIQKEHGKIQKEFLKGLESSRDVAELRNRVESFASQYAMPGYDV
;
A
#
# COMPACT_ATOMS: atom_id res chain seq x y z
N MET A 1 -49.82 -3.21 -58.78
CA MET A 1 -48.84 -2.11 -58.86
C MET A 1 -47.53 -2.64 -58.30
N ASP A 2 -46.98 -3.69 -58.89
CA ASP A 2 -46.15 -3.73 -60.12
C ASP A 2 -44.79 -3.03 -59.96
N HIS A 3 -43.75 -3.85 -59.80
CA HIS A 3 -42.69 -4.11 -60.79
C HIS A 3 -41.72 -5.18 -60.20
N THR A 4 -41.83 -6.48 -60.54
CA THR A 4 -41.12 -7.22 -61.62
C THR A 4 -39.59 -7.04 -61.61
N HIS A 5 -38.81 -7.98 -61.06
CA HIS A 5 -38.22 -9.19 -61.69
C HIS A 5 -36.81 -8.99 -62.28
N HIS A 6 -35.79 -9.67 -61.73
CA HIS A 6 -35.07 -10.73 -62.47
C HIS A 6 -34.16 -11.59 -61.57
N GLN A 7 -34.30 -12.91 -61.74
CA GLN A 7 -33.51 -14.01 -61.17
C GLN A 7 -32.33 -14.39 -62.09
N SER A 8 -31.28 -14.99 -61.51
CA SER A 8 -30.54 -16.15 -62.06
C SER A 8 -29.62 -16.71 -60.95
N ASN A 9 -29.95 -17.82 -60.26
CA ASN A 9 -29.89 -19.25 -60.59
C ASN A 9 -28.50 -19.92 -60.46
N LEU A 10 -28.54 -21.12 -59.84
CA LEU A 10 -27.57 -22.24 -59.75
C LEU A 10 -26.58 -22.22 -58.58
N SER A 11 -26.23 -23.33 -57.91
CA SER A 11 -26.86 -24.62 -57.56
C SER A 11 -25.92 -25.28 -56.53
N LEU A 12 -26.48 -26.16 -55.70
CA LEU A 12 -25.84 -26.93 -54.62
C LEU A 12 -24.65 -27.78 -55.07
N GLY A 13 -23.69 -27.98 -54.15
CA GLY A 13 -22.65 -29.00 -54.27
C GLY A 13 -21.96 -29.28 -52.93
N PHE A 14 -22.47 -30.23 -52.16
CA PHE A 14 -21.72 -30.89 -51.09
C PHE A 14 -20.71 -31.84 -51.73
N HIS A 15 -19.42 -31.68 -51.42
CA HIS A 15 -18.46 -32.79 -51.48
C HIS A 15 -17.36 -32.58 -50.43
N ALA A 16 -17.13 -33.64 -49.65
CA ALA A 16 -16.08 -33.80 -48.67
C ALA A 16 -14.74 -34.18 -49.34
N VAL A 17 -13.70 -34.31 -48.48
CA VAL A 17 -12.41 -35.05 -48.65
C VAL A 17 -11.21 -34.17 -49.08
N PRO A 18 -9.94 -34.43 -48.70
CA PRO A 18 -9.32 -35.03 -47.49
C PRO A 18 -8.18 -34.19 -46.85
N LEU A 19 -7.76 -34.55 -45.63
CA LEU A 19 -6.47 -34.19 -45.02
C LEU A 19 -5.27 -34.78 -45.80
N PRO A 20 -4.15 -34.06 -45.98
CA PRO A 20 -2.87 -34.63 -46.40
C PRO A 20 -1.91 -34.90 -45.21
N PRO A 21 -0.87 -35.74 -45.42
CA PRO A 21 -0.29 -36.59 -44.38
C PRO A 21 0.89 -35.98 -43.62
N LEU A 22 1.09 -36.52 -42.42
CA LEU A 22 2.31 -36.38 -41.60
C LEU A 22 3.51 -37.04 -42.28
N THR A 23 4.62 -36.29 -42.40
CA THR A 23 5.96 -36.83 -42.69
C THR A 23 6.96 -36.40 -41.62
N SER A 24 7.87 -37.32 -41.33
CA SER A 24 8.77 -37.42 -40.17
C SER A 24 10.08 -36.63 -40.26
N ARG A 25 10.42 -35.95 -39.14
CA ARG A 25 11.72 -35.73 -38.45
C ARG A 25 13.03 -35.53 -39.23
N ALA A 26 13.73 -34.43 -38.91
CA ALA A 26 15.07 -34.42 -38.25
C ALA A 26 15.38 -33.02 -37.62
N PRO A 27 16.28 -32.90 -36.63
CA PRO A 27 16.12 -32.04 -35.45
C PRO A 27 17.10 -30.84 -35.38
N ILE A 28 16.70 -29.72 -34.75
CA ILE A 28 17.63 -28.64 -34.37
C ILE A 28 17.28 -28.04 -32.99
N ALA A 29 18.27 -28.18 -32.09
CA ALA A 29 18.63 -27.44 -30.87
C ALA A 29 17.59 -27.15 -29.78
N ASP A 30 17.64 -27.98 -28.73
CA ASP A 30 17.04 -27.77 -27.42
C ASP A 30 18.15 -27.30 -26.45
N ASP A 31 18.18 -25.99 -26.13
CA ASP A 31 19.07 -25.44 -25.10
C ASP A 31 18.38 -25.54 -23.73
N SER A 32 18.27 -26.77 -23.23
CA SER A 32 17.86 -27.06 -21.86
C SER A 32 19.10 -27.19 -20.98
N ILE A 33 19.32 -26.22 -20.09
CA ILE A 33 20.32 -26.30 -19.02
C ILE A 33 19.85 -27.36 -18.01
N SER A 34 20.56 -28.49 -17.98
CA SER A 34 20.41 -29.54 -16.97
C SER A 34 21.12 -29.16 -15.67
N LEU A 35 20.39 -29.08 -14.56
CA LEU A 35 20.95 -29.19 -13.22
C LEU A 35 20.68 -30.60 -12.71
N GLN A 36 21.75 -31.39 -12.59
CA GLN A 36 21.74 -32.69 -11.95
C GLN A 36 21.43 -32.52 -10.45
N ILE A 37 20.43 -33.23 -9.96
CA ILE A 37 20.19 -33.45 -8.53
C ILE A 37 20.49 -34.92 -8.25
N ASP A 38 21.41 -35.13 -7.33
CA ASP A 38 21.88 -36.42 -6.81
C ASP A 38 20.75 -37.17 -6.08
N PRO A 39 20.46 -38.47 -6.36
CA PRO A 39 19.43 -39.22 -5.66
C PRO A 39 20.05 -40.09 -4.56
N GLY A 40 20.03 -39.62 -3.32
CA GLY A 40 20.40 -40.41 -2.15
C GLY A 40 19.69 -39.95 -0.89
N LEU A 41 19.00 -40.89 -0.23
CA LEU A 41 18.26 -40.80 1.04
C LEU A 41 16.83 -40.23 0.99
N ARG A 42 15.90 -41.11 0.59
CA ARG A 42 14.54 -41.15 1.16
C ARG A 42 14.49 -42.25 2.22
N ASP A 43 14.21 -41.90 3.46
CA ASP A 43 13.69 -42.82 4.48
C ASP A 43 12.15 -42.65 4.55
N PRO A 44 11.35 -43.71 4.34
CA PRO A 44 9.89 -43.63 4.42
C PRO A 44 9.39 -44.09 5.78
N SER A 45 9.51 -43.26 6.82
CA SER A 45 8.65 -43.37 7.99
C SER A 45 8.43 -42.00 8.64
N HIS A 46 7.25 -41.41 8.42
CA HIS A 46 6.49 -40.60 9.40
C HIS A 46 5.34 -39.86 8.70
N ASN A 47 4.12 -40.32 8.98
CA ASN A 47 2.87 -39.59 8.71
C ASN A 47 2.58 -38.67 9.91
N PRO A 48 2.35 -37.36 9.77
CA PRO A 48 1.90 -36.55 10.90
C PRO A 48 0.37 -36.59 11.01
N ARG A 49 -0.13 -37.05 12.17
CA ARG A 49 -1.52 -36.88 12.62
C ARG A 49 -1.73 -35.46 13.16
N PRO A 50 -2.97 -34.91 13.14
CA PRO A 50 -3.25 -33.57 13.65
C PRO A 50 -3.33 -33.55 15.18
N ILE A 51 -2.77 -32.52 15.81
CA ILE A 51 -2.81 -32.29 17.27
C ILE A 51 -3.93 -31.27 17.58
N PRO A 52 -4.83 -31.54 18.54
CA PRO A 52 -5.86 -30.59 18.95
C PRO A 52 -5.32 -29.57 19.96
N LEU A 53 -5.75 -28.31 19.81
CA LEU A 53 -5.48 -27.20 20.75
C LEU A 53 -6.36 -27.35 22.00
N GLN A 54 -5.73 -27.50 23.17
CA GLN A 54 -6.42 -27.40 24.47
C GLN A 54 -6.27 -26.00 25.06
N PHE A 55 -7.42 -25.45 25.47
CA PHE A 55 -7.60 -24.19 26.18
C PHE A 55 -6.99 -24.25 27.58
N PHE A 56 -6.45 -23.12 28.05
CA PHE A 56 -6.15 -22.90 29.46
C PHE A 56 -7.44 -22.53 30.21
N ASP A 57 -7.88 -23.39 31.12
CA ASP A 57 -8.82 -23.03 32.18
C ASP A 57 -8.07 -22.84 33.51
N GLN A 58 -8.55 -21.87 34.29
CA GLN A 58 -8.03 -21.47 35.59
C GLN A 58 -8.66 -22.26 36.77
N GLN A 59 -7.82 -22.45 37.81
CA GLN A 59 -8.11 -22.61 39.25
C GLN A 59 -8.57 -23.98 39.82
N PRO A 60 -8.45 -24.23 41.15
CA PRO A 60 -7.69 -23.54 42.22
C PRO A 60 -6.86 -24.47 43.16
N ASP A 61 -6.05 -23.82 44.01
CA ASP A 61 -5.32 -24.40 45.16
C ASP A 61 -6.21 -25.09 46.20
N SER A 62 -5.75 -26.25 46.71
CA SER A 62 -6.10 -26.74 48.05
C SER A 62 -5.06 -27.70 48.64
N ALA A 63 -4.28 -27.18 49.59
CA ALA A 63 -4.01 -27.69 50.95
C ALA A 63 -3.58 -29.16 51.23
N ARG A 64 -2.58 -29.24 52.14
CA ARG A 64 -2.16 -30.35 53.06
C ARG A 64 -1.33 -31.46 52.40
N ASP A 65 -0.30 -32.05 52.99
CA ASP A 65 0.27 -32.14 54.36
C ASP A 65 1.79 -32.38 54.14
N GLY A 66 2.73 -31.93 54.97
CA GLY A 66 2.97 -32.48 56.30
C GLY A 66 4.17 -33.45 56.31
N SER A 67 5.37 -32.88 56.44
CA SER A 67 6.53 -33.34 57.23
C SER A 67 7.19 -34.73 57.02
N VAL A 68 8.53 -34.66 57.05
CA VAL A 68 9.52 -35.51 57.76
C VAL A 68 10.55 -36.19 56.84
N GLY A 69 11.82 -35.95 57.15
CA GLY A 69 12.87 -36.94 56.96
C GLY A 69 14.13 -36.42 56.27
N ALA A 70 15.02 -35.77 57.02
CA ALA A 70 16.41 -35.66 56.64
C ALA A 70 17.07 -37.04 56.79
N ASN A 71 17.80 -37.49 55.77
CA ASN A 71 18.99 -38.32 55.99
C ASN A 71 19.93 -38.21 54.79
N ASP A 72 21.19 -37.96 55.11
CA ASP A 72 22.33 -37.83 54.21
C ASP A 72 22.64 -39.15 53.49
N GLY A 73 23.07 -39.04 52.23
CA GLY A 73 23.61 -40.12 51.43
C GLY A 73 24.22 -39.55 50.15
N GLU A 74 25.54 -39.35 50.18
CA GLU A 74 26.36 -39.04 49.00
C GLU A 74 26.26 -40.18 47.99
N GLU A 75 25.89 -39.89 46.73
CA GLU A 75 26.23 -40.74 45.58
C GLU A 75 26.18 -39.94 44.26
N SER A 76 27.39 -39.77 43.69
CA SER A 76 27.77 -39.58 42.28
C SER A 76 27.02 -38.57 41.39
N ASP A 77 27.74 -37.51 41.03
CA ASP A 77 27.50 -36.65 39.87
C ASP A 77 27.65 -37.43 38.54
N GLU A 78 26.55 -37.64 37.82
CA GLU A 78 26.55 -37.75 36.36
C GLU A 78 25.69 -36.61 35.79
N GLU A 79 26.33 -35.51 35.39
CA GLU A 79 25.68 -34.40 34.68
C GLU A 79 25.41 -34.80 33.20
N ASP A 80 24.20 -35.28 32.93
CA ASP A 80 23.64 -35.32 31.57
C ASP A 80 23.25 -33.90 31.13
N GLN A 81 24.10 -33.25 30.34
CA GLN A 81 23.78 -31.97 29.69
C GLN A 81 22.76 -32.18 28.57
N LYS A 82 21.47 -32.00 28.87
CA LYS A 82 20.44 -31.83 27.84
C LYS A 82 20.52 -30.43 27.22
N GLU A 83 21.02 -30.35 25.99
CA GLU A 83 20.82 -29.18 25.13
C GLU A 83 19.32 -29.10 24.75
N GLU A 84 18.62 -28.06 25.21
CA GLU A 84 17.23 -27.81 24.78
C GLU A 84 17.22 -27.26 23.35
N GLU A 85 16.77 -28.10 22.40
CA GLU A 85 16.51 -27.73 21.01
C GLU A 85 15.15 -27.03 20.91
N VAL A 86 15.13 -25.74 20.55
CA VAL A 86 13.88 -25.00 20.30
C VAL A 86 13.68 -24.86 18.79
N ARG A 87 12.48 -25.26 18.32
CA ARG A 87 12.08 -25.14 16.90
C ARG A 87 11.09 -24.02 16.70
N ILE A 88 11.44 -23.05 15.87
CA ILE A 88 10.53 -21.98 15.41
C ILE A 88 10.41 -22.10 13.89
N LEU A 89 9.18 -22.20 13.38
CA LEU A 89 8.86 -22.31 11.95
C LEU A 89 9.62 -23.45 11.22
N GLY A 90 9.88 -24.56 11.91
CA GLY A 90 10.53 -25.73 11.32
C GLY A 90 12.05 -25.65 11.23
N TYR A 91 12.68 -24.59 11.73
CA TYR A 91 14.14 -24.47 11.82
C TYR A 91 14.59 -24.77 13.26
N SER A 92 15.58 -25.65 13.39
CA SER A 92 16.25 -25.93 14.67
C SER A 92 17.26 -24.83 14.98
N MET A 93 17.23 -24.31 16.21
CA MET A 93 18.23 -23.41 16.74
C MET A 93 18.82 -23.97 18.03
N CYS A 94 20.14 -23.91 18.13
CA CYS A 94 20.90 -24.33 19.30
C CYS A 94 21.30 -23.09 20.13
N ILE A 95 20.85 -23.01 21.39
CA ILE A 95 21.18 -21.90 22.29
C ILE A 95 22.42 -22.29 23.11
N LYS A 96 23.60 -21.76 22.73
CA LYS A 96 24.81 -21.88 23.57
C LYS A 96 24.83 -20.78 24.63
N ARG A 97 24.61 -21.14 25.89
CA ARG A 97 24.92 -20.26 27.03
C ARG A 97 26.43 -20.22 27.26
N GLN A 98 27.06 -19.08 27.01
CA GLN A 98 28.49 -18.89 27.26
C GLN A 98 28.72 -18.55 28.74
N ARG A 99 29.18 -19.52 29.55
CA ARG A 99 29.77 -19.27 30.88
C ARG A 99 31.17 -18.69 30.68
N ARG A 100 31.41 -17.44 31.11
CA ARG A 100 32.77 -16.90 31.27
C ARG A 100 33.43 -17.61 32.46
N GLY A 101 34.38 -18.50 32.18
CA GLY A 101 35.26 -19.12 33.16
C GLY A 101 36.56 -18.32 33.32
N ASP A 102 37.01 -18.25 34.55
CA ASP A 102 38.21 -17.56 35.03
C ASP A 102 39.50 -17.98 34.32
N SER A 103 40.31 -17.00 33.93
CA SER A 103 41.72 -17.18 33.63
C SER A 103 42.56 -16.58 34.75
N SER A 104 43.20 -17.45 35.52
CA SER A 104 44.19 -17.15 36.53
C SER A 104 45.47 -16.57 35.92
N SER A 105 45.81 -15.32 36.24
CA SER A 105 47.19 -14.83 36.20
C SER A 105 47.52 -14.15 37.52
N SER A 106 48.48 -14.75 38.23
CA SER A 106 49.00 -14.34 39.53
C SER A 106 49.92 -13.13 39.45
N CYS A 107 49.60 -12.04 40.15
CA CYS A 107 50.60 -11.09 40.66
C CYS A 107 50.17 -10.47 42.00
N SER A 108 50.74 -11.01 43.07
CA SER A 108 51.13 -10.38 44.34
C SER A 108 50.35 -9.15 44.85
N SER A 109 49.52 -9.42 45.85
CA SER A 109 48.88 -8.46 46.76
C SER A 109 49.90 -7.59 47.48
N SER A 110 50.05 -6.34 47.04
CA SER A 110 50.48 -5.24 47.89
C SER A 110 49.23 -4.53 48.35
N SER A 111 48.92 -4.62 49.64
CA SER A 111 47.83 -3.93 50.30
C SER A 111 48.07 -2.41 50.27
N MET A 112 47.67 -1.78 49.17
CA MET A 112 47.30 -0.36 49.18
C MET A 112 45.80 -0.30 49.44
N LEU A 113 45.45 0.29 50.58
CA LEU A 113 44.11 0.76 50.90
C LEU A 113 43.63 1.65 49.74
N LEU A 114 42.97 1.05 48.76
CA LEU A 114 42.06 1.77 47.87
C LEU A 114 40.95 2.25 48.79
N SER A 115 41.06 3.50 49.22
CA SER A 115 39.95 4.24 49.79
C SER A 115 38.73 3.88 48.97
N LYS A 116 37.64 3.44 49.62
CA LYS A 116 36.30 3.55 49.04
C LYS A 116 36.14 5.03 48.69
N ARG A 117 36.56 5.44 47.48
CA ARG A 117 36.11 6.68 46.87
C ARG A 117 34.62 6.44 46.72
N ALA A 118 33.87 6.98 47.67
CA ALA A 118 32.43 7.14 47.50
C ALA A 118 32.27 7.74 46.10
N ARG A 119 31.63 7.00 45.18
CA ARG A 119 31.22 7.58 43.91
C ARG A 119 30.31 8.72 44.31
N VAL A 120 30.82 9.94 44.20
CA VAL A 120 30.00 11.14 44.38
C VAL A 120 29.03 11.10 43.22
N GLU A 121 27.78 10.80 43.50
CA GLU A 121 26.71 10.87 42.51
C GLU A 121 26.74 12.29 41.92
N PRO A 122 26.77 12.42 40.57
CA PRO A 122 26.79 13.73 39.94
C PRO A 122 25.57 14.53 40.42
N ASP A 123 25.81 15.80 40.74
CA ASP A 123 24.75 16.69 41.18
C ASP A 123 23.65 16.81 40.11
N LEU A 124 22.47 17.27 40.53
CA LEU A 124 21.32 17.33 39.64
C LEU A 124 21.58 18.16 38.38
N GLU A 125 22.36 19.24 38.46
CA GLU A 125 22.62 20.08 37.30
C GLU A 125 23.57 19.37 36.32
N THR A 126 24.63 18.73 36.82
CA THR A 126 25.50 17.89 35.98
C THR A 126 24.70 16.80 35.25
N ARG A 127 23.74 16.16 35.92
CA ARG A 127 22.87 15.16 35.27
C ARG A 127 21.92 15.78 34.26
N ARG A 128 21.40 16.97 34.50
CA ARG A 128 20.55 17.70 33.54
C ARG A 128 21.34 18.13 32.31
N ASP A 129 22.56 18.61 32.51
CA ASP A 129 23.46 18.97 31.42
C ASP A 129 23.84 17.76 30.58
N ALA A 130 24.08 16.61 31.20
CA ALA A 130 24.26 15.36 30.48
C ALA A 130 23.02 15.00 29.63
N VAL A 131 21.80 15.17 30.14
CA VAL A 131 20.58 14.93 29.33
C VAL A 131 20.46 15.93 28.18
N ARG A 132 20.68 17.22 28.44
CA ARG A 132 20.65 18.26 27.40
C ARG A 132 21.69 18.00 26.31
N SER A 133 22.87 17.50 26.71
CA SER A 133 23.99 17.33 25.80
C SER A 133 23.74 16.25 24.74
N TRP A 134 22.98 15.19 25.03
CA TRP A 134 22.59 14.19 24.01
C TRP A 134 21.17 14.40 23.49
N GLY A 135 20.22 14.82 24.34
CA GLY A 135 18.79 14.87 24.00
C GLY A 135 18.33 16.11 23.23
N ASN A 136 19.12 17.19 23.22
CA ASN A 136 18.76 18.45 22.55
C ASN A 136 19.68 18.81 21.38
N GLN A 137 20.54 17.88 20.94
CA GLN A 137 21.39 18.14 19.78
C GLN A 137 20.52 18.27 18.52
N PRO A 138 20.79 19.26 17.65
CA PRO A 138 20.18 19.28 16.32
C PRO A 138 20.69 18.08 15.52
N LEU A 139 19.88 17.60 14.56
CA LEU A 139 20.22 16.43 13.75
C LEU A 139 21.60 16.54 13.09
N SER A 140 21.95 17.72 12.56
CA SER A 140 23.25 17.96 11.92
C SER A 140 24.45 17.76 12.83
N ALA A 141 24.28 17.85 14.15
CA ALA A 141 25.33 17.58 15.14
C ALA A 141 25.24 16.16 15.70
N ALA A 142 24.02 15.66 15.93
CA ALA A 142 23.78 14.33 16.47
C ALA A 142 24.15 13.21 15.49
N ASP A 143 23.82 13.40 14.21
CA ASP A 143 24.07 12.45 13.13
C ASP A 143 24.28 13.20 11.79
N PRO A 144 25.50 13.67 11.51
CA PRO A 144 25.82 14.38 10.28
C PRO A 144 25.59 13.56 9.00
N GLU A 145 25.75 12.24 9.08
CA GLU A 145 25.59 11.34 7.93
C GLU A 145 24.12 11.27 7.49
N ILE A 146 23.21 11.06 8.45
CA ILE A 146 21.76 11.09 8.17
C ILE A 146 21.31 12.48 7.72
N PHE A 147 21.86 13.55 8.32
CA PHE A 147 21.57 14.91 7.89
C PHE A 147 21.92 15.14 6.41
N GLU A 148 23.11 14.71 5.96
CA GLU A 148 23.53 14.85 4.57
C GLU A 148 22.64 14.04 3.61
N ILE A 149 22.24 12.83 3.99
CA ILE A 149 21.32 12.00 3.18
C ILE A 149 19.95 12.68 3.06
N MET A 150 19.43 13.24 4.15
CA MET A 150 18.17 13.97 4.14
C MET A 150 18.22 15.22 3.27
N ASP A 151 19.34 15.95 3.29
CA ASP A 151 19.51 17.13 2.42
C ASP A 151 19.61 16.74 0.94
N LYS A 152 20.28 15.62 0.61
CA LYS A 152 20.29 15.09 -0.77
C LYS A 152 18.88 14.74 -1.27
N GLU A 153 18.05 14.09 -0.46
CA GLU A 153 16.65 13.81 -0.82
C GLU A 153 15.82 15.09 -0.94
N LYS A 154 16.06 16.08 -0.08
CA LYS A 154 15.45 17.41 -0.17
C LYS A 154 15.76 18.04 -1.54
N GLN A 155 17.03 18.08 -1.94
CA GLN A 155 17.45 18.60 -3.23
C GLN A 155 16.86 17.82 -4.41
N ARG A 156 16.79 16.48 -4.31
CA ARG A 156 16.17 15.63 -5.33
C ARG A 156 14.72 16.02 -5.61
N GLN A 157 13.94 16.31 -4.56
CA GLN A 157 12.53 16.74 -4.69
C GLN A 157 12.39 18.15 -5.28
N VAL A 158 13.32 19.06 -4.99
CA VAL A 158 13.32 20.44 -5.55
C VAL A 158 13.66 20.42 -7.04
N LEU A 159 14.68 19.66 -7.41
CA LEU A 159 15.23 19.65 -8.76
C LEU A 159 14.50 18.68 -9.71
N GLY A 160 13.64 17.81 -9.18
CA GLY A 160 12.91 16.81 -9.95
C GLY A 160 11.51 17.23 -10.41
N ILE A 161 11.04 16.59 -11.47
CA ILE A 161 9.62 16.57 -11.86
C ILE A 161 8.99 15.31 -11.26
N GLU A 162 8.23 15.47 -10.19
CA GLU A 162 7.62 14.37 -9.44
C GLU A 162 6.23 14.02 -9.99
N LEU A 163 6.13 12.90 -10.70
CA LEU A 163 4.90 12.43 -11.37
C LEU A 163 4.38 11.09 -10.83
N ILE A 164 4.90 10.60 -9.70
CA ILE A 164 4.34 9.44 -9.02
C ILE A 164 2.96 9.83 -8.50
N ALA A 165 1.90 9.23 -9.05
CA ALA A 165 0.50 9.60 -8.76
C ALA A 165 0.04 9.39 -7.31
N SER A 166 0.86 8.75 -6.48
CA SER A 166 0.64 8.52 -5.06
C SER A 166 1.52 9.39 -4.16
N GLU A 167 2.28 10.32 -4.72
CA GLU A 167 3.13 11.25 -3.97
C GLU A 167 2.53 12.66 -3.96
N ASN A 168 2.91 13.40 -2.93
CA ASN A 168 2.54 14.80 -2.73
C ASN A 168 3.47 15.44 -1.70
N PHE A 169 3.46 16.76 -1.62
CA PHE A 169 4.24 17.52 -0.64
C PHE A 169 3.34 18.10 0.44
N VAL A 170 3.65 17.80 1.69
CA VAL A 170 2.88 18.28 2.84
C VAL A 170 3.25 19.72 3.21
N CYS A 171 2.38 20.41 3.95
CA CYS A 171 2.71 21.74 4.45
C CYS A 171 3.64 21.69 5.68
N ARG A 172 4.28 22.83 6.01
CA ARG A 172 5.18 22.94 7.16
C ARG A 172 4.55 22.49 8.47
N GLY A 173 3.30 22.88 8.73
CA GLY A 173 2.60 22.51 9.97
C GLY A 173 2.39 21.00 10.13
N VAL A 174 2.25 20.25 9.03
CA VAL A 174 2.19 18.77 9.07
C VAL A 174 3.55 18.19 9.47
N LEU A 175 4.66 18.72 8.92
CA LEU A 175 6.02 18.29 9.29
C LEU A 175 6.35 18.61 10.75
N ASP A 176 6.01 19.81 11.21
CA ASP A 176 6.25 20.24 12.60
C ASP A 176 5.50 19.34 13.61
N ALA A 177 4.26 18.96 13.30
CA ALA A 177 3.49 18.04 14.15
C ALA A 177 4.03 16.61 14.12
N LEU A 178 4.48 16.11 12.96
CA LEU A 178 5.07 14.78 12.83
C LEU A 178 6.37 14.64 13.65
N GLY A 179 7.23 15.66 13.64
CA GLY A 179 8.48 15.70 14.40
C GLY A 179 8.35 16.17 15.85
N SER A 180 7.16 16.11 16.45
CA SER A 180 6.88 16.69 17.76
C SER A 180 6.96 15.70 18.92
N HIS A 181 6.94 16.24 20.15
CA HIS A 181 6.93 15.50 21.41
C HIS A 181 5.74 14.54 21.58
N LEU A 182 4.72 14.63 20.73
CA LEU A 182 3.58 13.70 20.74
C LEU A 182 4.01 12.25 20.48
N THR A 183 5.16 12.04 19.82
CA THR A 183 5.74 10.69 19.63
C THR A 183 6.06 9.96 20.93
N ASN A 184 6.14 10.67 22.06
CA ASN A 184 6.52 10.11 23.35
C ASN A 184 5.34 9.48 24.10
N LYS A 185 4.09 9.79 23.71
CA LYS A 185 2.92 9.38 24.47
C LYS A 185 2.38 8.04 23.98
N TYR A 186 2.11 7.16 24.94
CA TYR A 186 1.43 5.90 24.70
C TYR A 186 -0.05 6.03 25.07
N SER A 187 -0.96 5.80 24.11
CA SER A 187 -2.38 6.19 24.20
C SER A 187 -3.36 5.09 23.78
N GLU A 188 -3.03 3.81 24.03
CA GLU A 188 -3.91 2.67 23.71
C GLU A 188 -5.34 2.84 24.22
N GLY A 189 -6.29 2.40 23.40
CA GLY A 189 -7.72 2.64 23.55
C GLY A 189 -8.19 3.84 22.72
N TYR A 190 -9.30 4.42 23.14
CA TYR A 190 -9.99 5.51 22.43
C TYR A 190 -10.22 6.71 23.36
N PRO A 191 -10.51 7.92 22.83
CA PRO A 191 -10.75 9.10 23.67
C PRO A 191 -11.82 8.86 24.74
N GLY A 192 -11.47 9.04 26.02
CA GLY A 192 -12.33 8.75 27.18
C GLY A 192 -12.32 7.29 27.67
N ALA A 193 -11.68 6.38 26.95
CA ALA A 193 -11.55 4.95 27.27
C ALA A 193 -10.12 4.46 26.97
N ARG A 194 -9.14 5.02 27.69
CA ARG A 194 -7.71 4.71 27.54
C ARG A 194 -7.26 3.68 28.57
N TYR A 195 -6.30 2.85 28.17
CA TYR A 195 -5.63 1.89 29.07
C TYR A 195 -4.57 2.55 29.96
N TYR A 196 -4.14 3.76 29.60
CA TYR A 196 -3.09 4.51 30.29
C TYR A 196 -3.58 5.90 30.71
N GLY A 197 -3.05 6.41 31.82
CA GLY A 197 -3.26 7.78 32.27
C GLY A 197 -2.52 8.84 31.42
N GLY A 198 -2.78 10.12 31.70
CA GLY A 198 -2.06 11.25 31.10
C GLY A 198 -2.46 11.59 29.65
N ASN A 199 -3.63 11.15 29.19
CA ASN A 199 -4.09 11.32 27.80
C ASN A 199 -5.04 12.50 27.58
N GLN A 200 -5.17 13.43 28.55
CA GLN A 200 -6.11 14.56 28.47
C GLN A 200 -6.01 15.34 27.15
N TYR A 201 -4.78 15.66 26.70
CA TYR A 201 -4.56 16.43 25.48
C TYR A 201 -4.51 15.55 24.23
N ILE A 202 -4.09 14.29 24.36
CA ILE A 202 -4.18 13.32 23.26
C ILE A 202 -5.63 13.10 22.86
N ASP A 203 -6.52 12.94 23.84
CA ASP A 203 -7.95 12.81 23.59
C ASP A 203 -8.55 14.04 22.92
N GLN A 204 -8.08 15.25 23.26
CA GLN A 204 -8.51 16.48 22.57
C GLN A 204 -8.05 16.49 21.11
N ILE A 205 -6.80 16.10 20.84
CA ILE A 205 -6.23 16.02 19.50
C ILE A 205 -7.01 15.00 18.65
N GLU A 206 -7.25 13.80 19.17
CA GLU A 206 -7.91 12.74 18.43
C GLU A 206 -9.39 13.04 18.17
N ARG A 207 -10.13 13.59 19.16
CA ARG A 207 -11.51 14.07 18.92
C ARG A 207 -11.57 15.17 17.86
N LEU A 208 -10.67 16.14 17.93
CA LEU A 208 -10.59 17.20 16.92
C LEU A 208 -10.26 16.64 15.53
N CYS A 209 -9.45 15.59 15.46
CA CYS A 209 -9.16 14.89 14.22
C CYS A 209 -10.41 14.19 13.66
N HIS A 210 -11.21 13.52 14.52
CA HIS A 210 -12.49 12.93 14.13
C HIS A 210 -13.45 13.97 13.56
N ASP A 211 -13.66 15.07 14.29
CA ASP A 211 -14.58 16.14 13.88
C ASP A 211 -14.18 16.74 12.53
N ARG A 212 -12.87 17.01 12.35
CA ARG A 212 -12.35 17.54 11.10
C ARG A 212 -12.44 16.54 9.95
N ALA A 213 -12.27 15.25 10.22
CA ALA A 213 -12.39 14.21 9.21
C ALA A 213 -13.83 14.14 8.69
N LEU A 214 -14.82 14.06 9.59
CA LEU A 214 -16.23 14.04 9.21
C LEU A 214 -16.63 15.33 8.47
N ALA A 215 -16.21 16.49 8.98
CA ALA A 215 -16.51 17.78 8.35
C ALA A 215 -15.88 17.93 6.95
N ALA A 216 -14.63 17.50 6.76
CA ALA A 216 -13.92 17.59 5.48
C ALA A 216 -14.61 16.80 4.36
N PHE A 217 -15.32 15.72 4.70
CA PHE A 217 -16.09 14.92 3.75
C PHE A 217 -17.60 15.20 3.79
N GLY A 218 -18.04 16.21 4.56
CA GLY A 218 -19.45 16.60 4.67
C GLY A 218 -20.35 15.54 5.28
N LEU A 219 -19.83 14.77 6.25
CA LEU A 219 -20.53 13.64 6.86
C LEU A 219 -21.23 14.04 8.16
N ASP A 220 -22.46 13.57 8.32
CA ASP A 220 -23.22 13.68 9.56
C ASP A 220 -22.68 12.68 10.61
N PRO A 221 -22.20 13.14 11.79
CA PRO A 221 -21.70 12.27 12.86
C PRO A 221 -22.70 11.24 13.40
N GLU A 222 -24.01 11.46 13.22
CA GLU A 222 -25.04 10.50 13.60
C GLU A 222 -25.12 9.32 12.61
N CYS A 223 -24.75 9.57 11.36
CA CYS A 223 -24.78 8.60 10.27
C CYS A 223 -23.42 7.97 9.97
N TRP A 224 -22.32 8.62 10.40
CA TRP A 224 -20.96 8.21 10.10
C TRP A 224 -20.04 8.36 11.30
N GLY A 225 -19.24 7.32 11.55
CA GLY A 225 -18.09 7.39 12.44
C GLY A 225 -16.78 7.32 11.65
N VAL A 226 -15.68 7.59 12.34
CA VAL A 226 -14.35 7.56 11.78
C VAL A 226 -13.34 7.02 12.80
N ASN A 227 -12.40 6.21 12.33
CA ASN A 227 -11.21 5.80 13.06
C ASN A 227 -9.96 6.32 12.34
N VAL A 228 -9.16 7.12 13.04
CA VAL A 228 -7.96 7.82 12.51
C VAL A 228 -6.64 7.20 12.96
N GLN A 229 -6.70 6.08 13.68
CA GLN A 229 -5.52 5.39 14.22
C GLN A 229 -4.78 4.44 13.25
N PRO A 230 -5.30 3.99 12.09
CA PRO A 230 -4.56 3.07 11.24
C PRO A 230 -3.22 3.63 10.75
N TYR A 231 -2.14 2.89 10.91
CA TYR A 231 -0.80 3.33 10.51
C TYR A 231 -0.61 3.48 8.99
N SER A 232 -1.48 2.88 8.18
CA SER A 232 -1.49 3.00 6.72
C SER A 232 -2.86 2.62 6.16
N CYS A 233 -3.11 2.86 4.87
CA CYS A 233 -4.33 2.36 4.23
C CYS A 233 -4.35 0.82 4.14
N THR A 234 -3.19 0.16 4.05
CA THR A 234 -3.14 -1.31 4.07
C THR A 234 -3.58 -1.86 5.42
N SER A 235 -3.13 -1.25 6.54
CA SER A 235 -3.61 -1.64 7.87
C SER A 235 -5.07 -1.25 8.08
N ALA A 236 -5.51 -0.11 7.53
CA ALA A 236 -6.93 0.29 7.54
C ALA A 236 -7.83 -0.76 6.85
N ASN A 237 -7.47 -1.16 5.62
CA ASN A 237 -8.23 -2.17 4.88
C ASN A 237 -8.22 -3.52 5.62
N PHE A 238 -7.06 -3.91 6.15
CA PHE A 238 -6.95 -5.18 6.87
C PHE A 238 -7.74 -5.17 8.18
N ALA A 239 -7.82 -4.05 8.90
CA ALA A 239 -8.68 -3.89 10.07
C ALA A 239 -10.17 -4.00 9.73
N VAL A 240 -10.61 -3.44 8.60
CA VAL A 240 -11.98 -3.65 8.11
C VAL A 240 -12.25 -5.13 7.85
N TYR A 241 -11.33 -5.82 7.16
CA TYR A 241 -11.51 -7.24 6.90
C TYR A 241 -11.55 -8.05 8.20
N THR A 242 -10.60 -7.86 9.10
CA THR A 242 -10.55 -8.57 10.39
C THR A 242 -11.77 -8.29 11.26
N GLY A 243 -12.28 -7.06 11.27
CA GLY A 243 -13.47 -6.71 12.05
C GLY A 243 -14.75 -7.32 11.50
N LEU A 244 -14.86 -7.43 10.17
CA LEU A 244 -16.10 -7.83 9.51
C LEU A 244 -16.16 -9.30 9.07
N LEU A 245 -15.01 -9.94 8.90
CA LEU A 245 -14.88 -11.26 8.29
C LEU A 245 -14.25 -12.26 9.24
N LEU A 246 -14.64 -13.52 9.07
CA LEU A 246 -13.88 -14.64 9.59
C LEU A 246 -12.74 -15.01 8.62
N PRO A 247 -11.68 -15.68 9.09
CA PRO A 247 -10.69 -16.26 8.18
C PRO A 247 -11.39 -17.13 7.12
N LYS A 248 -10.90 -17.04 5.88
CA LYS A 248 -11.46 -17.72 4.69
C LYS A 248 -12.77 -17.16 4.13
N ASP A 249 -13.38 -16.17 4.76
CA ASP A 249 -14.47 -15.45 4.12
C ASP A 249 -14.03 -14.80 2.81
N ARG A 250 -15.01 -14.55 1.94
CA ARG A 250 -14.78 -14.16 0.55
C ARG A 250 -14.72 -12.65 0.39
N ILE A 251 -13.70 -12.16 -0.30
CA ILE A 251 -13.58 -10.77 -0.74
C ILE A 251 -13.48 -10.68 -2.26
N MET A 252 -13.95 -9.57 -2.81
CA MET A 252 -13.87 -9.31 -4.25
C MET A 252 -13.45 -7.87 -4.50
N GLY A 253 -12.31 -7.67 -5.16
CA GLY A 253 -11.74 -6.36 -5.48
C GLY A 253 -11.25 -6.28 -6.93
N LEU A 254 -10.91 -5.08 -7.38
CA LEU A 254 -10.36 -4.89 -8.72
C LEU A 254 -8.99 -5.58 -8.82
N ASP A 255 -8.75 -6.28 -9.92
CA ASP A 255 -7.48 -6.96 -10.21
C ASP A 255 -6.33 -5.94 -10.35
N SER A 256 -5.14 -6.24 -9.84
CA SER A 256 -4.01 -5.28 -9.82
C SER A 256 -3.62 -4.78 -11.23
N PRO A 257 -3.48 -5.64 -12.26
CA PRO A 257 -3.30 -5.20 -13.64
C PRO A 257 -4.48 -4.41 -14.23
N SER A 258 -5.67 -4.52 -13.63
CA SER A 258 -6.86 -3.76 -14.04
C SER A 258 -6.97 -2.39 -13.38
N GLY A 259 -6.14 -2.07 -12.39
CA GLY A 259 -6.30 -0.84 -11.63
C GLY A 259 -6.26 -1.01 -10.11
N GLY A 260 -6.42 -2.24 -9.62
CA GLY A 260 -6.61 -2.53 -8.20
C GLY A 260 -5.38 -2.33 -7.34
N HIS A 261 -5.58 -2.18 -6.03
CA HIS A 261 -4.47 -2.14 -5.07
C HIS A 261 -4.17 -3.54 -4.55
N VAL A 262 -2.92 -3.78 -4.14
CA VAL A 262 -2.49 -5.09 -3.61
C VAL A 262 -3.31 -5.53 -2.39
N SER A 263 -3.73 -4.60 -1.53
CA SER A 263 -4.54 -4.90 -0.34
C SER A 263 -5.98 -5.31 -0.66
N HIS A 264 -6.40 -5.29 -1.93
CA HIS A 264 -7.72 -5.75 -2.37
C HIS A 264 -7.75 -7.25 -2.67
N GLY A 265 -6.81 -8.02 -2.09
CA GLY A 265 -6.75 -9.47 -2.22
C GLY A 265 -5.91 -9.96 -3.40
N TYR A 266 -4.82 -9.26 -3.76
CA TYR A 266 -3.97 -9.64 -4.87
C TYR A 266 -3.24 -10.98 -4.67
N TYR A 267 -3.33 -11.84 -5.69
CA TYR A 267 -2.54 -13.06 -5.91
C TYR A 267 -2.12 -13.13 -7.39
N THR A 268 -1.07 -13.86 -7.70
CA THR A 268 -0.56 -13.98 -9.09
C THR A 268 -1.43 -14.93 -9.92
N PRO A 269 -1.37 -14.87 -11.28
CA PRO A 269 -2.04 -15.85 -12.13
C PRO A 269 -1.66 -17.32 -11.87
N SER A 270 -0.46 -17.57 -11.33
CA SER A 270 -0.01 -18.90 -10.91
C SER A 270 -0.60 -19.38 -9.57
N GLY A 271 -1.47 -18.58 -8.95
CA GLY A 271 -2.08 -18.88 -7.64
C GLY A 271 -1.24 -18.50 -6.44
N LYS A 272 -0.06 -17.86 -6.62
CA LYS A 272 0.75 -17.40 -5.49
C LYS A 272 0.06 -16.24 -4.79
N LYS A 273 -0.36 -16.45 -3.54
CA LYS A 273 -0.94 -15.42 -2.66
C LYS A 273 0.16 -14.41 -2.30
N ILE A 274 -0.09 -13.12 -2.54
CA ILE A 274 0.89 -12.04 -2.34
C ILE A 274 0.46 -11.13 -1.19
N SER A 275 -0.78 -10.66 -1.25
CA SER A 275 -1.33 -9.81 -0.21
C SER A 275 -1.74 -10.63 1.02
N ALA A 276 -1.58 -10.07 2.21
CA ALA A 276 -2.14 -10.65 3.44
C ALA A 276 -3.65 -10.93 3.28
N ALA A 277 -4.38 -10.00 2.63
CA ALA A 277 -5.79 -10.19 2.33
C ALA A 277 -6.06 -11.49 1.55
N SER A 278 -5.26 -11.84 0.54
CA SER A 278 -5.40 -13.12 -0.19
C SER A 278 -4.95 -14.35 0.58
N ILE A 279 -4.14 -14.18 1.64
CA ILE A 279 -3.65 -15.27 2.50
C ILE A 279 -4.73 -15.66 3.52
N PHE A 280 -5.24 -14.67 4.25
CA PHE A 280 -6.18 -14.86 5.35
C PHE A 280 -7.64 -14.98 4.88
N PHE A 281 -7.99 -14.33 3.78
CA PHE A 281 -9.31 -14.36 3.17
C PHE A 281 -9.24 -14.98 1.77
N GLU A 282 -10.37 -15.47 1.26
CA GLU A 282 -10.43 -15.99 -0.10
C GLU A 282 -10.82 -14.86 -1.06
N SER A 283 -9.96 -14.58 -2.03
CA SER A 283 -10.11 -13.45 -2.95
C SER A 283 -10.46 -13.93 -4.35
N LEU A 284 -11.40 -13.25 -4.99
CA LEU A 284 -11.63 -13.35 -6.44
C LEU A 284 -11.73 -11.95 -7.04
N SER A 285 -10.85 -11.64 -7.99
CA SER A 285 -10.83 -10.30 -8.59
C SER A 285 -11.80 -10.13 -9.77
N TYR A 286 -12.43 -8.96 -9.85
CA TYR A 286 -13.06 -8.48 -11.07
C TYR A 286 -12.09 -7.60 -11.87
N LYS A 287 -12.41 -7.35 -13.14
CA LYS A 287 -11.46 -6.78 -14.10
C LYS A 287 -12.08 -5.66 -14.92
N VAL A 288 -11.21 -4.90 -15.58
CA VAL A 288 -11.63 -4.04 -16.69
C VAL A 288 -11.89 -4.88 -17.93
N ASN A 289 -12.70 -4.34 -18.84
CA ASN A 289 -12.75 -4.79 -20.21
C ASN A 289 -11.40 -4.46 -20.87
N PRO A 290 -10.66 -5.45 -21.38
CA PRO A 290 -9.31 -5.23 -21.91
C PRO A 290 -9.26 -4.35 -23.16
N LEU A 291 -10.37 -4.23 -23.90
CA LEU A 291 -10.45 -3.40 -25.11
C LEU A 291 -10.69 -1.94 -24.77
N THR A 292 -11.61 -1.66 -23.84
CA THR A 292 -12.00 -0.28 -23.51
C THR A 292 -11.20 0.29 -22.35
N GLY A 293 -10.70 -0.56 -21.44
CA GLY A 293 -10.03 -0.19 -20.19
C GLY A 293 -10.98 0.23 -19.06
N TYR A 294 -12.30 0.21 -19.28
CA TYR A 294 -13.33 0.50 -18.26
C TYR A 294 -13.67 -0.76 -17.48
N ILE A 295 -14.11 -0.62 -16.23
CA ILE A 295 -14.59 -1.75 -15.43
C ILE A 295 -15.73 -2.48 -16.16
N ASP A 296 -15.64 -3.81 -16.25
CA ASP A 296 -16.68 -4.65 -16.84
C ASP A 296 -17.73 -4.98 -15.75
N TYR A 297 -18.67 -4.06 -15.54
CA TYR A 297 -19.66 -4.15 -14.47
C TYR A 297 -20.61 -5.35 -14.62
N ASP A 298 -20.88 -5.80 -15.83
CA ASP A 298 -21.76 -6.95 -16.08
C ASP A 298 -21.06 -8.26 -15.69
N LYS A 299 -19.77 -8.42 -16.05
CA LYS A 299 -18.97 -9.55 -15.55
C LYS A 299 -18.69 -9.48 -14.06
N LEU A 300 -18.60 -8.27 -13.50
CA LEU A 300 -18.52 -8.10 -12.05
C LEU A 300 -19.79 -8.63 -11.38
N GLU A 301 -20.97 -8.28 -11.90
CA GLU A 301 -22.24 -8.79 -11.38
C GLU A 301 -22.31 -10.31 -11.49
N GLU A 302 -22.07 -10.88 -12.68
CA GLU A 302 -22.07 -12.33 -12.93
C GLU A 302 -21.19 -13.07 -11.90
N LYS A 303 -19.93 -12.65 -11.77
CA LYS A 303 -18.98 -13.27 -10.83
C LYS A 303 -19.37 -13.08 -9.37
N ALA A 304 -19.93 -11.92 -9.00
CA ALA A 304 -20.34 -11.67 -7.63
C ALA A 304 -21.53 -12.56 -7.22
N MET A 305 -22.44 -12.87 -8.16
CA MET A 305 -23.58 -13.75 -7.91
C MET A 305 -23.16 -15.21 -7.68
N ASP A 306 -22.14 -15.68 -8.41
CA ASP A 306 -21.58 -17.03 -8.24
C ASP A 306 -20.67 -17.12 -7.02
N TYR A 307 -19.76 -16.15 -6.86
CA TYR A 307 -18.73 -16.17 -5.83
C TYR A 307 -19.26 -15.75 -4.45
N ARG A 308 -20.33 -14.94 -4.38
CA ARG A 308 -20.94 -14.45 -3.13
C ARG A 308 -19.90 -13.86 -2.16
N PRO A 309 -19.21 -12.77 -2.53
CA PRO A 309 -18.28 -12.12 -1.61
C PRO A 309 -19.02 -11.56 -0.39
N LYS A 310 -18.39 -11.59 0.77
CA LYS A 310 -18.86 -10.92 1.98
C LYS A 310 -18.54 -9.43 1.95
N ILE A 311 -17.41 -9.06 1.35
CA ILE A 311 -17.06 -7.66 1.04
C ILE A 311 -16.80 -7.51 -0.45
N LEU A 312 -17.53 -6.58 -1.07
CA LEU A 312 -17.26 -6.10 -2.42
C LEU A 312 -16.51 -4.77 -2.33
N ILE A 313 -15.32 -4.69 -2.92
CA ILE A 313 -14.40 -3.56 -2.81
C ILE A 313 -14.40 -2.79 -4.13
N CYS A 314 -14.66 -1.49 -4.07
CA CYS A 314 -14.41 -0.53 -5.14
C CYS A 314 -13.28 0.44 -4.75
N GLY A 315 -12.76 1.19 -5.71
CA GLY A 315 -11.54 1.99 -5.55
C GLY A 315 -10.30 1.29 -6.11
N GLY A 316 -9.27 2.08 -6.43
CA GLY A 316 -8.11 1.58 -7.17
C GLY A 316 -6.89 2.50 -7.11
N SER A 317 -5.76 1.97 -7.57
CA SER A 317 -4.45 2.65 -7.61
C SER A 317 -4.06 3.19 -8.99
N THR A 318 -4.57 2.58 -10.06
CA THR A 318 -4.17 2.85 -11.44
C THR A 318 -5.36 3.00 -12.39
N TYR A 319 -6.56 3.27 -11.89
CA TYR A 319 -7.76 3.46 -12.72
C TYR A 319 -7.99 4.96 -13.05
N PRO A 320 -7.93 5.39 -14.32
CA PRO A 320 -7.97 6.81 -14.71
C PRO A 320 -9.40 7.38 -14.84
N ARG A 321 -10.43 6.60 -14.51
CA ARG A 321 -11.84 6.95 -14.71
C ARG A 321 -12.59 7.03 -13.39
N GLU A 322 -13.75 7.66 -13.45
CA GLU A 322 -14.68 7.70 -12.34
C GLU A 322 -15.35 6.32 -12.10
N TRP A 323 -15.85 6.11 -10.89
CA TRP A 323 -16.50 4.87 -10.48
C TRP A 323 -18.02 5.03 -10.50
N ASP A 324 -18.72 4.07 -11.10
CA ASP A 324 -20.18 3.96 -10.98
C ASP A 324 -20.55 3.30 -9.63
N TYR A 325 -20.56 4.09 -8.56
CA TYR A 325 -20.87 3.60 -7.21
C TYR A 325 -22.30 3.07 -7.10
N ALA A 326 -23.25 3.64 -7.86
CA ALA A 326 -24.64 3.18 -7.88
C ALA A 326 -24.73 1.76 -8.43
N ARG A 327 -24.04 1.47 -9.54
CA ARG A 327 -23.96 0.12 -10.12
C ARG A 327 -23.31 -0.87 -9.17
N VAL A 328 -22.21 -0.50 -8.51
CA VAL A 328 -21.54 -1.39 -7.54
C VAL A 328 -22.43 -1.65 -6.33
N ARG A 329 -23.17 -0.64 -5.84
CA ARG A 329 -24.15 -0.82 -4.75
C ARG A 329 -25.24 -1.81 -5.12
N GLN A 330 -25.82 -1.68 -6.31
CA GLN A 330 -26.84 -2.65 -6.78
C GLN A 330 -26.30 -4.08 -6.78
N ILE A 331 -25.05 -4.28 -7.21
CA ILE A 331 -24.42 -5.61 -7.23
C ILE A 331 -24.19 -6.11 -5.80
N ALA A 332 -23.67 -5.26 -4.91
CA ALA A 332 -23.46 -5.60 -3.50
C ALA A 332 -24.78 -6.01 -2.82
N ASP A 333 -25.86 -5.28 -3.05
CA ASP A 333 -27.19 -5.58 -2.49
C ASP A 333 -27.73 -6.92 -3.03
N LYS A 334 -27.56 -7.22 -4.34
CA LYS A 334 -27.99 -8.49 -4.95
C LYS A 334 -27.24 -9.71 -4.40
N CYS A 335 -25.93 -9.59 -4.16
CA CYS A 335 -25.12 -10.70 -3.65
C CYS A 335 -25.08 -10.77 -2.12
N GLY A 336 -25.54 -9.72 -1.42
CA GLY A 336 -25.59 -9.62 0.04
C GLY A 336 -24.27 -9.14 0.68
N ALA A 337 -23.40 -8.49 -0.09
CA ALA A 337 -22.08 -8.04 0.36
C ALA A 337 -22.15 -6.70 1.11
N VAL A 338 -21.19 -6.47 2.02
CA VAL A 338 -20.84 -5.12 2.48
C VAL A 338 -20.09 -4.42 1.34
N LEU A 339 -20.50 -3.20 1.01
CA LEU A 339 -19.81 -2.38 0.01
C LEU A 339 -18.74 -1.51 0.69
N MET A 340 -17.48 -1.75 0.33
CA MET A 340 -16.34 -0.98 0.79
C MET A 340 -15.74 -0.17 -0.37
N CYS A 341 -15.44 1.11 -0.16
CA CYS A 341 -14.62 1.90 -1.08
C CYS A 341 -13.25 2.21 -0.46
N ASP A 342 -12.17 1.87 -1.17
CA ASP A 342 -10.84 2.39 -0.89
C ASP A 342 -10.58 3.63 -1.77
N MET A 343 -10.80 4.81 -1.20
CA MET A 343 -10.65 6.08 -1.92
C MET A 343 -9.24 6.65 -1.85
N ALA A 344 -8.22 5.89 -1.43
CA ALA A 344 -6.89 6.40 -1.09
C ALA A 344 -6.28 7.35 -2.12
N HIS A 345 -6.45 7.06 -3.41
CA HIS A 345 -5.92 7.87 -4.50
C HIS A 345 -6.70 9.17 -4.74
N ILE A 346 -8.01 9.17 -4.50
CA ILE A 346 -8.92 10.26 -4.87
C ILE A 346 -9.51 10.99 -3.65
N SER A 347 -9.06 10.70 -2.43
CA SER A 347 -9.63 11.28 -1.21
C SER A 347 -9.64 12.81 -1.19
N GLY A 348 -8.62 13.47 -1.76
CA GLY A 348 -8.65 14.92 -1.95
C GLY A 348 -9.72 15.39 -2.93
N LEU A 349 -9.94 14.63 -4.01
CA LEU A 349 -10.99 14.90 -5.02
C LEU A 349 -12.38 14.76 -4.41
N VAL A 350 -12.59 13.71 -3.61
CA VAL A 350 -13.85 13.48 -2.90
C VAL A 350 -14.12 14.62 -1.91
N ALA A 351 -13.14 14.97 -1.06
CA ALA A 351 -13.29 16.04 -0.07
C ALA A 351 -13.60 17.40 -0.71
N ALA A 352 -12.95 17.71 -1.84
CA ALA A 352 -13.18 18.95 -2.59
C ALA A 352 -14.49 18.96 -3.42
N LYS A 353 -15.23 17.83 -3.45
CA LYS A 353 -16.42 17.61 -4.28
C LYS A 353 -16.13 17.72 -5.77
N GLU A 354 -14.96 17.24 -6.19
CA GLU A 354 -14.47 17.20 -7.57
C GLU A 354 -14.49 15.78 -8.16
N SER A 355 -15.04 14.81 -7.44
CA SER A 355 -15.41 13.47 -7.92
C SER A 355 -16.70 13.02 -7.24
N LEU A 356 -17.38 12.01 -7.79
CA LEU A 356 -18.49 11.34 -7.12
C LEU A 356 -18.10 10.89 -5.70
N SER A 357 -19.05 11.02 -4.78
CA SER A 357 -18.86 10.66 -3.37
C SER A 357 -19.15 9.17 -3.15
N PRO A 358 -18.18 8.36 -2.67
CA PRO A 358 -18.46 6.98 -2.29
C PRO A 358 -19.37 6.89 -1.06
N PHE A 359 -19.44 7.94 -0.23
CA PHE A 359 -20.24 7.96 1.00
C PHE A 359 -21.76 7.89 0.77
N ASP A 360 -22.22 8.19 -0.44
CA ASP A 360 -23.64 8.08 -0.78
C ASP A 360 -24.08 6.61 -0.90
N TYR A 361 -23.14 5.70 -1.21
CA TYR A 361 -23.44 4.31 -1.60
C TYR A 361 -22.77 3.26 -0.72
N CYS A 362 -21.57 3.53 -0.23
CA CYS A 362 -20.76 2.55 0.47
C CYS A 362 -21.18 2.43 1.93
N ASP A 363 -20.97 1.25 2.51
CA ASP A 363 -21.15 0.99 3.93
C ASP A 363 -19.89 1.42 4.72
N ILE A 364 -18.71 1.26 4.09
CA ILE A 364 -17.40 1.61 4.64
C ILE A 364 -16.58 2.33 3.57
N VAL A 365 -15.82 3.34 3.99
CA VAL A 365 -14.86 4.04 3.14
C VAL A 365 -13.51 4.07 3.85
N THR A 366 -12.48 3.45 3.25
CA THR A 366 -11.10 3.57 3.72
C THR A 366 -10.32 4.52 2.84
N SER A 367 -9.27 5.09 3.40
CA SER A 367 -8.34 5.91 2.63
C SER A 367 -6.97 5.92 3.27
N THR A 368 -5.99 6.34 2.48
CA THR A 368 -4.77 6.93 3.02
C THR A 368 -4.92 8.43 3.18
N THR A 369 -3.98 9.04 3.91
CA THR A 369 -4.00 10.47 4.19
C THR A 369 -2.93 11.28 3.44
N HIS A 370 -2.01 10.65 2.70
CA HIS A 370 -0.83 11.32 2.12
C HIS A 370 -0.83 11.56 0.60
N LYS A 371 -1.82 11.04 -0.13
CA LYS A 371 -1.87 11.16 -1.60
C LYS A 371 -2.47 12.51 -2.00
N SER A 372 -3.59 12.52 -2.73
CA SER A 372 -4.31 13.76 -3.08
C SER A 372 -4.76 14.55 -1.85
N LEU A 373 -5.03 13.89 -0.71
CA LEU A 373 -5.36 14.55 0.56
C LEU A 373 -4.22 15.43 1.13
N ARG A 374 -2.96 15.15 0.76
CA ARG A 374 -1.78 15.95 1.14
C ARG A 374 -1.52 16.08 2.66
N GLY A 375 -1.90 15.06 3.42
CA GLY A 375 -1.61 14.93 4.84
C GLY A 375 -0.42 14.00 5.15
N PRO A 376 -0.20 13.66 6.43
CA PRO A 376 0.88 12.74 6.83
C PRO A 376 0.62 11.31 6.32
N ARG A 377 1.64 10.45 6.32
CA ARG A 377 1.48 9.03 5.92
C ARG A 377 0.72 8.25 7.00
N GLY A 378 -0.53 7.88 6.73
CA GLY A 378 -1.31 6.94 7.53
C GLY A 378 -2.59 6.49 6.82
N GLY A 379 -3.49 5.86 7.58
CA GLY A 379 -4.80 5.40 7.12
C GLY A 379 -5.94 6.02 7.92
N ILE A 380 -7.13 5.94 7.35
CA ILE A 380 -8.38 6.39 7.97
C ILE A 380 -9.51 5.46 7.52
N ILE A 381 -10.42 5.14 8.43
CA ILE A 381 -11.58 4.29 8.16
C ILE A 381 -12.84 5.06 8.55
N PHE A 382 -13.74 5.27 7.60
CA PHE A 382 -15.09 5.76 7.83
C PHE A 382 -16.08 4.61 7.75
N PHE A 383 -17.08 4.60 8.61
CA PHE A 383 -18.10 3.55 8.66
C PHE A 383 -19.46 4.13 8.99
N ARG A 384 -20.52 3.53 8.42
CA ARG A 384 -21.90 3.92 8.74
C ARG A 384 -22.25 3.63 10.19
N LYS A 385 -23.05 4.52 10.77
CA LYS A 385 -23.67 4.43 12.09
C LYS A 385 -25.19 4.58 11.96
N GLY A 386 -25.91 4.30 13.05
CA GLY A 386 -27.36 4.47 13.11
C GLY A 386 -28.13 3.30 12.48
N LYS A 387 -29.34 3.58 11.99
CA LYS A 387 -30.24 2.56 11.43
C LYS A 387 -29.78 2.12 10.03
N LYS A 388 -29.83 0.81 9.77
CA LYS A 388 -29.58 0.24 8.44
C LYS A 388 -30.67 0.71 7.47
N GLN A 389 -30.26 1.10 6.27
CA GLN A 389 -31.22 1.34 5.19
C GLN A 389 -31.80 0.00 4.72
N LYS A 390 -33.11 -0.06 4.45
CA LYS A 390 -33.75 -1.27 3.92
C LYS A 390 -33.16 -1.62 2.56
N ARG A 391 -32.47 -2.76 2.45
CA ARG A 391 -31.92 -3.26 1.19
C ARG A 391 -33.04 -3.88 0.34
N GLN A 392 -33.22 -3.42 -0.90
CA GLN A 392 -34.10 -4.10 -1.86
C GLN A 392 -33.34 -5.27 -2.49
N GLY A 393 -33.82 -6.51 -2.29
CA GLY A 393 -33.26 -7.69 -2.96
C GLY A 393 -32.88 -8.88 -2.08
N PHE A 394 -33.27 -8.90 -0.79
CA PHE A 394 -32.90 -10.00 0.10
C PHE A 394 -33.52 -11.34 -0.33
N CYS A 395 -32.68 -12.29 -0.77
CA CYS A 395 -33.06 -13.70 -0.86
C CYS A 395 -33.25 -14.27 0.55
N LEU A 396 -34.41 -14.89 0.76
CA LEU A 396 -34.92 -15.56 1.96
C LEU A 396 -33.85 -16.29 2.80
N GLY A 397 -33.74 -15.94 4.09
CA GLY A 397 -33.18 -16.87 5.09
C GLY A 397 -32.50 -16.29 6.34
N GLN A 398 -32.02 -15.05 6.31
CA GLN A 398 -31.39 -14.42 7.48
C GLN A 398 -32.04 -13.06 7.74
N THR A 399 -33.08 -13.05 8.57
CA THR A 399 -33.53 -11.82 9.22
C THR A 399 -32.41 -11.35 10.14
N ASP A 400 -31.70 -10.31 9.71
CA ASP A 400 -30.82 -9.56 10.58
C ASP A 400 -31.72 -8.90 11.63
N GLU A 401 -31.83 -9.50 12.82
CA GLU A 401 -32.66 -8.98 13.92
C GLU A 401 -32.22 -7.58 14.38
N ASN A 402 -31.01 -7.15 13.98
CA ASN A 402 -30.44 -5.88 14.35
C ASN A 402 -30.57 -4.83 13.23
N ASP A 403 -31.58 -3.97 13.36
CA ASP A 403 -31.86 -2.82 12.46
C ASP A 403 -30.80 -1.71 12.51
N ARG A 404 -29.70 -1.86 13.28
CA ARG A 404 -28.63 -0.85 13.43
C ARG A 404 -27.28 -1.37 12.91
N TYR A 405 -26.46 -0.46 12.39
CA TYR A 405 -25.07 -0.75 12.01
C TYR A 405 -24.23 -1.03 13.28
N ASP A 406 -23.43 -2.10 13.23
CA ASP A 406 -22.52 -2.57 14.28
C ASP A 406 -21.03 -2.33 13.92
N PHE A 407 -20.76 -1.58 12.85
CA PHE A 407 -19.41 -1.40 12.32
C PHE A 407 -18.45 -0.69 13.27
N GLU A 408 -18.93 0.27 14.06
CA GLU A 408 -18.10 1.07 14.96
C GLU A 408 -17.33 0.19 15.96
N GLU A 409 -18.05 -0.67 16.68
CA GLU A 409 -17.47 -1.57 17.67
C GLU A 409 -16.48 -2.55 17.00
N ARG A 410 -16.89 -3.19 15.91
CA ARG A 410 -16.11 -4.23 15.23
C ARG A 410 -14.84 -3.68 14.59
N ILE A 411 -14.92 -2.53 13.92
CA ILE A 411 -13.77 -1.90 13.28
C ILE A 411 -12.83 -1.34 14.32
N ASN A 412 -13.35 -0.66 15.36
CA ASN A 412 -12.51 -0.14 16.42
C ASN A 412 -11.79 -1.28 17.15
N PHE A 413 -12.47 -2.36 17.50
CA PHE A 413 -11.84 -3.54 18.10
C PHE A 413 -10.77 -4.16 17.19
N ALA A 414 -11.04 -4.21 15.88
CA ALA A 414 -10.09 -4.75 14.91
C ALA A 414 -8.82 -3.88 14.78
N VAL A 415 -8.96 -2.55 14.82
CA VAL A 415 -7.79 -1.64 14.86
C VAL A 415 -7.03 -1.84 16.17
N PHE A 416 -7.71 -1.77 17.30
CA PHE A 416 -7.16 -2.00 18.63
C PHE A 416 -8.23 -2.64 19.53
N PRO A 417 -7.94 -3.77 20.21
CA PRO A 417 -6.62 -4.35 20.44
C PRO A 417 -6.18 -5.42 19.43
N SER A 418 -6.97 -5.72 18.40
CA SER A 418 -6.71 -6.91 17.59
C SER A 418 -5.46 -6.84 16.70
N LEU A 419 -5.14 -5.69 16.10
CA LEU A 419 -4.07 -5.59 15.10
C LEU A 419 -2.94 -4.62 15.46
N GLN A 420 -3.26 -3.47 16.07
CA GLN A 420 -2.30 -2.43 16.42
C GLN A 420 -2.16 -2.30 17.95
N GLY A 421 -1.07 -1.66 18.40
CA GLY A 421 -0.87 -1.23 19.79
C GLY A 421 -1.16 0.26 19.96
N GLY A 422 -0.22 1.01 20.58
CA GLY A 422 -0.34 2.45 20.79
C GLY A 422 -0.51 3.27 19.50
N PRO A 423 -1.53 4.15 19.40
CA PRO A 423 -1.68 5.08 18.28
C PRO A 423 -0.47 6.00 18.10
N HIS A 424 -0.21 6.46 16.87
CA HIS A 424 0.82 7.46 16.59
C HIS A 424 0.24 8.88 16.76
N ASP A 425 0.28 9.42 17.97
CA ASP A 425 -0.37 10.69 18.32
C ASP A 425 0.17 11.89 17.52
N ASN A 426 1.47 11.90 17.20
CA ASN A 426 2.09 12.90 16.31
C ASN A 426 1.51 12.87 14.89
N HIS A 427 1.21 11.67 14.37
CA HIS A 427 0.51 11.50 13.09
C HIS A 427 -0.93 12.00 13.17
N ILE A 428 -1.68 11.66 14.22
CA ILE A 428 -3.07 12.10 14.38
C ILE A 428 -3.17 13.62 14.46
N ALA A 429 -2.24 14.28 15.17
CA ALA A 429 -2.15 15.74 15.20
C ALA A 429 -1.85 16.33 13.82
N ALA A 430 -0.87 15.77 13.10
CA ALA A 430 -0.52 16.19 11.75
C ALA A 430 -1.69 15.98 10.77
N LEU A 431 -2.46 14.90 10.92
CA LEU A 431 -3.66 14.63 10.14
C LEU A 431 -4.76 15.67 10.43
N ALA A 432 -4.99 16.01 11.69
CA ALA A 432 -5.94 17.06 12.06
C ALA A 432 -5.58 18.41 11.41
N ILE A 433 -4.29 18.75 11.29
CA ILE A 433 -3.82 19.94 10.56
C ILE A 433 -4.14 19.85 9.07
N ALA A 434 -3.83 18.72 8.44
CA ALA A 434 -4.12 18.50 7.03
C ALA A 434 -5.63 18.60 6.74
N LEU A 435 -6.48 17.97 7.56
CA LEU A 435 -7.93 18.01 7.40
C LEU A 435 -8.51 19.43 7.57
N LYS A 436 -7.88 20.27 8.40
CA LYS A 436 -8.24 21.70 8.47
C LYS A 436 -7.97 22.41 7.14
N GLN A 437 -6.85 22.10 6.47
CA GLN A 437 -6.53 22.67 5.16
C GLN A 437 -7.46 22.14 4.07
N VAL A 438 -7.80 20.85 4.11
CA VAL A 438 -8.72 20.22 3.16
C VAL A 438 -10.08 20.92 3.10
N ALA A 439 -10.53 21.47 4.24
CA ALA A 439 -11.79 22.18 4.35
C ALA A 439 -11.77 23.63 3.80
N THR A 440 -10.66 24.12 3.24
CA THR A 440 -10.57 25.52 2.78
C THR A 440 -10.87 25.68 1.28
N PRO A 441 -11.32 26.88 0.83
CA PRO A 441 -11.52 27.18 -0.58
C PRO A 441 -10.25 27.04 -1.43
N GLU A 442 -9.09 27.37 -0.87
CA GLU A 442 -7.79 27.27 -1.55
C GLU A 442 -7.44 25.82 -1.86
N TYR A 443 -7.77 24.88 -0.95
CA TYR A 443 -7.58 23.47 -1.19
C TYR A 443 -8.50 22.96 -2.31
N LYS A 444 -9.75 23.41 -2.35
CA LYS A 444 -10.65 23.08 -3.46
C LYS A 444 -10.11 23.59 -4.80
N ALA A 445 -9.61 24.83 -4.85
CA ALA A 445 -8.99 25.39 -6.05
C ALA A 445 -7.75 24.59 -6.49
N TYR A 446 -6.92 24.14 -5.52
CA TYR A 446 -5.80 23.23 -5.77
C TYR A 446 -6.26 21.92 -6.43
N ILE A 447 -7.29 21.26 -5.90
CA ILE A 447 -7.78 19.99 -6.46
C ILE A 447 -8.39 20.17 -7.85
N GLN A 448 -9.09 21.27 -8.10
CA GLN A 448 -9.55 21.62 -9.45
C GLN A 448 -8.38 21.75 -10.41
N GLN A 449 -7.30 22.42 -10.00
CA GLN A 449 -6.08 22.52 -10.79
C GLN A 449 -5.43 21.15 -11.03
N VAL A 450 -5.41 20.25 -10.04
CA VAL A 450 -4.89 18.87 -10.20
C VAL A 450 -5.57 18.15 -11.36
N LYS A 451 -6.91 18.24 -11.46
CA LYS A 451 -7.69 17.65 -12.55
C LYS A 451 -7.41 18.34 -13.89
N ARG A 452 -7.42 19.67 -13.93
CA ARG A 452 -7.11 20.43 -15.16
C ARG A 452 -5.73 20.09 -15.70
N ASN A 453 -4.73 20.01 -14.83
CA ASN A 453 -3.37 19.61 -15.17
C ASN A 453 -3.30 18.18 -15.72
N ALA A 454 -4.03 17.23 -15.14
CA ALA A 454 -4.08 15.85 -15.63
C ALA A 454 -4.71 15.77 -17.02
N GLN A 455 -5.77 16.54 -17.27
CA GLN A 455 -6.44 16.64 -18.56
C GLN A 455 -5.57 17.36 -19.61
N ALA A 456 -4.84 18.40 -19.22
CA ALA A 456 -3.88 19.11 -20.08
C ALA A 456 -2.74 18.18 -20.50
N LEU A 457 -2.15 17.45 -19.56
CA LEU A 457 -1.11 16.46 -19.84
C LEU A 457 -1.63 15.34 -20.77
N ALA A 458 -2.82 14.81 -20.49
CA ALA A 458 -3.44 13.79 -21.33
C ALA A 458 -3.65 14.31 -22.76
N SER A 459 -4.20 15.51 -22.91
CA SER A 459 -4.41 16.15 -24.21
C SER A 459 -3.11 16.39 -24.95
N ALA A 460 -2.07 16.87 -24.26
CA ALA A 460 -0.75 17.12 -24.82
C ALA A 460 -0.07 15.83 -25.34
N LEU A 461 -0.21 14.72 -24.62
CA LEU A 461 0.28 13.41 -25.04
C LEU A 461 -0.51 12.88 -26.26
N LEU A 462 -1.84 12.97 -26.24
CA LEU A 462 -2.70 12.54 -27.35
C LEU A 462 -2.40 13.32 -28.65
N ARG A 463 -2.22 14.64 -28.57
CA ARG A 463 -1.81 15.47 -29.72
C ARG A 463 -0.47 15.05 -30.33
N ARG A 464 0.37 14.37 -29.55
CA ARG A 464 1.67 13.82 -29.95
C ARG A 464 1.59 12.35 -30.36
N ASN A 465 0.39 11.85 -30.64
CA ASN A 465 0.09 10.47 -31.05
C ASN A 465 0.48 9.41 -29.99
N CYS A 466 0.57 9.80 -28.71
CA CYS A 466 0.73 8.84 -27.62
C CYS A 466 -0.61 8.15 -27.32
N ARG A 467 -0.56 6.86 -26.97
CA ARG A 467 -1.73 6.06 -26.63
C ARG A 467 -1.97 6.04 -25.12
N LEU A 468 -3.14 6.49 -24.67
CA LEU A 468 -3.53 6.44 -23.26
C LEU A 468 -4.56 5.33 -23.02
N VAL A 469 -4.47 4.62 -21.91
CA VAL A 469 -5.51 3.66 -21.51
C VAL A 469 -6.81 4.45 -21.28
N THR A 470 -7.92 3.97 -21.84
CA THR A 470 -9.23 4.66 -21.90
C THR A 470 -9.22 5.99 -22.68
N GLY A 471 -8.12 6.40 -23.31
CA GLY A 471 -8.05 7.62 -24.12
C GLY A 471 -8.04 8.94 -23.34
N GLY A 472 -7.84 8.94 -22.03
CA GLY A 472 -7.85 10.17 -21.22
C GLY A 472 -7.93 9.88 -19.72
N THR A 473 -8.40 10.88 -18.96
CA THR A 473 -8.59 10.77 -17.50
C THR A 473 -9.69 11.71 -17.00
N ASP A 474 -10.38 11.27 -15.94
CA ASP A 474 -11.37 12.07 -15.19
C ASP A 474 -10.86 12.45 -13.79
N ASN A 475 -9.65 12.02 -13.43
CA ASN A 475 -9.06 12.21 -12.10
C ASN A 475 -7.62 12.77 -12.18
N HIS A 476 -6.78 12.50 -11.17
CA HIS A 476 -5.44 13.06 -11.00
C HIS A 476 -4.32 12.27 -11.69
N LEU A 477 -4.63 11.17 -12.37
CA LEU A 477 -3.64 10.31 -13.00
C LEU A 477 -4.04 9.88 -14.41
N LEU A 478 -3.06 9.50 -15.23
CA LEU A 478 -3.26 8.85 -16.51
C LEU A 478 -2.35 7.62 -16.62
N LEU A 479 -2.71 6.74 -17.55
CA LEU A 479 -1.92 5.57 -17.91
C LEU A 479 -1.45 5.70 -19.35
N TRP A 480 -0.14 5.80 -19.55
CA TRP A 480 0.47 5.89 -20.86
C TRP A 480 0.98 4.51 -21.31
N ASP A 481 0.53 4.08 -22.49
CA ASP A 481 0.96 2.88 -23.16
C ASP A 481 2.19 3.16 -24.06
N LEU A 482 3.34 2.62 -23.65
CA LEU A 482 4.63 2.83 -24.32
C LEU A 482 4.90 1.81 -25.43
N ARG A 483 3.99 0.86 -25.69
CA ARG A 483 4.22 -0.18 -26.71
C ARG A 483 4.30 0.38 -28.12
N THR A 484 3.66 1.52 -28.37
CA THR A 484 3.78 2.26 -29.64
C THR A 484 5.21 2.74 -29.91
N PHE A 485 6.03 2.86 -28.86
CA PHE A 485 7.45 3.17 -28.94
C PHE A 485 8.35 1.91 -28.88
N GLY A 486 7.77 0.71 -28.80
CA GLY A 486 8.52 -0.54 -28.62
C GLY A 486 9.22 -0.67 -27.26
N LEU A 487 8.78 0.11 -26.27
CA LEU A 487 9.39 0.19 -24.94
C LEU A 487 8.64 -0.65 -23.91
N THR A 488 9.36 -0.98 -22.82
CA THR A 488 8.74 -1.44 -21.57
C THR A 488 8.77 -0.30 -20.55
N GLY A 489 7.81 -0.29 -19.62
CA GLY A 489 7.78 0.71 -18.54
C GLY A 489 9.05 0.66 -17.69
N LYS A 490 9.68 -0.51 -17.55
CA LYS A 490 10.94 -0.69 -16.81
C LYS A 490 12.10 0.13 -17.39
N ASN A 491 12.32 0.06 -18.70
CA ASN A 491 13.42 0.79 -19.34
C ASN A 491 13.15 2.29 -19.35
N PHE A 492 11.90 2.67 -19.65
CA PHE A 492 11.51 4.08 -19.67
C PHE A 492 11.57 4.75 -18.29
N GLU A 493 11.13 4.06 -17.23
CA GLU A 493 11.26 4.53 -15.84
C GLU A 493 12.72 4.83 -15.49
N LYS A 494 13.67 3.98 -15.90
CA LYS A 494 15.10 4.22 -15.66
C LYS A 494 15.68 5.41 -16.40
N VAL A 495 15.24 5.65 -17.64
CA VAL A 495 15.62 6.86 -18.38
C VAL A 495 15.06 8.10 -17.69
N CYS A 496 13.79 8.06 -17.26
CA CYS A 496 13.15 9.17 -16.55
C CYS A 496 13.89 9.47 -15.24
N GLU A 497 14.19 8.46 -14.43
CA GLU A 497 14.95 8.60 -13.17
C GLU A 497 16.32 9.25 -13.42
N ALA A 498 17.04 8.81 -14.46
CA ALA A 498 18.30 9.43 -14.86
C ALA A 498 18.15 10.87 -15.41
N CYS A 499 16.94 11.30 -15.78
CA CYS A 499 16.64 12.67 -16.19
C CYS A 499 15.96 13.49 -15.09
N HIS A 500 15.90 12.99 -13.85
CA HIS A 500 15.20 13.61 -12.71
C HIS A 500 13.68 13.78 -12.93
N ILE A 501 13.07 12.81 -13.61
CA ILE A 501 11.62 12.66 -13.73
C ILE A 501 11.21 11.39 -12.97
N SER A 502 10.48 11.55 -11.88
CA SER A 502 10.01 10.42 -11.06
C SER A 502 8.62 9.98 -11.51
N LEU A 503 8.48 8.73 -11.97
CA LEU A 503 7.20 8.10 -12.28
C LEU A 503 7.28 6.61 -12.00
N ASN A 504 6.17 5.88 -12.14
CA ASN A 504 6.16 4.44 -11.90
C ASN A 504 5.68 3.64 -13.12
N LYS A 505 6.42 2.57 -13.44
CA LYS A 505 5.94 1.52 -14.35
C LYS A 505 4.69 0.84 -13.79
N THR A 506 3.83 0.37 -14.68
CA THR A 506 2.61 -0.32 -14.30
C THR A 506 2.18 -1.31 -15.40
N PRO A 507 1.67 -2.49 -15.03
CA PRO A 507 1.06 -3.38 -16.01
C PRO A 507 -0.21 -2.75 -16.62
N ILE A 508 -0.43 -3.02 -17.90
CA ILE A 508 -1.63 -2.61 -18.65
C ILE A 508 -2.16 -3.78 -19.48
N PHE A 509 -3.43 -3.74 -19.88
CA PHE A 509 -3.97 -4.73 -20.83
C PHE A 509 -3.59 -4.40 -22.27
N GLY A 510 -3.23 -5.45 -23.02
CA GLY A 510 -3.05 -5.40 -24.46
C GLY A 510 -4.33 -5.63 -25.24
N ASP A 511 -4.29 -5.36 -26.54
CA ASP A 511 -5.45 -5.46 -27.45
C ASP A 511 -5.99 -6.90 -27.56
N ASN A 512 -5.11 -7.88 -27.30
CA ASN A 512 -5.46 -9.30 -27.21
C ASN A 512 -5.89 -9.75 -25.79
N GLY A 513 -6.03 -8.82 -24.84
CA GLY A 513 -6.35 -9.09 -23.44
C GLY A 513 -5.20 -9.62 -22.59
N ALA A 514 -3.98 -9.75 -23.12
CA ALA A 514 -2.81 -10.15 -22.34
C ALA A 514 -2.26 -8.98 -21.51
N ILE A 515 -1.72 -9.27 -20.32
CA ILE A 515 -1.08 -8.26 -19.48
C ILE A 515 0.30 -7.91 -20.07
N SER A 516 0.57 -6.62 -20.23
CA SER A 516 1.82 -6.08 -20.75
C SER A 516 2.55 -5.22 -19.70
N PRO A 517 3.89 -5.32 -19.58
CA PRO A 517 4.69 -4.42 -18.76
C PRO A 517 4.97 -3.06 -19.42
N GLY A 518 4.29 -2.74 -20.53
CA GLY A 518 4.52 -1.55 -21.35
C GLY A 518 3.87 -0.27 -20.85
N GLY A 519 3.29 -0.25 -19.65
CA GLY A 519 2.61 0.92 -19.11
C GLY A 519 3.45 1.75 -18.13
N VAL A 520 3.15 3.03 -18.07
CA VAL A 520 3.51 3.90 -16.93
C VAL A 520 2.30 4.64 -16.40
N ARG A 521 2.27 4.85 -15.09
CA ARG A 521 1.31 5.69 -14.40
C ARG A 521 1.95 7.03 -14.11
N ILE A 522 1.23 8.10 -14.45
CA ILE A 522 1.69 9.48 -14.31
C ILE A 522 0.59 10.24 -13.58
N GLY A 523 0.94 10.98 -12.52
CA GLY A 523 -0.01 11.80 -11.77
C GLY A 523 0.48 13.22 -11.60
N THR A 524 -0.49 14.10 -11.37
CA THR A 524 -0.29 15.55 -11.29
C THR A 524 -0.27 16.18 -9.88
N PRO A 525 -0.63 15.52 -8.76
CA PRO A 525 -0.73 16.19 -7.46
C PRO A 525 0.53 16.90 -6.96
N ALA A 526 1.71 16.27 -7.07
CA ALA A 526 2.94 16.80 -6.50
C ALA A 526 3.41 18.07 -7.22
N MET A 527 3.51 18.06 -8.55
CA MET A 527 3.86 19.27 -9.31
C MET A 527 2.80 20.36 -9.22
N THR A 528 1.52 20.01 -9.15
CA THR A 528 0.45 21.01 -8.92
C THR A 528 0.60 21.67 -7.55
N THR A 529 1.00 20.93 -6.52
CA THR A 529 1.27 21.46 -5.18
C THR A 529 2.42 22.49 -5.18
N ARG A 530 3.36 22.37 -6.12
CA ARG A 530 4.46 23.34 -6.32
C ARG A 530 4.06 24.59 -7.12
N GLY A 531 2.85 24.60 -7.70
CA GLY A 531 2.30 25.73 -8.44
C GLY A 531 2.21 25.53 -9.96
N CYS A 532 2.53 24.34 -10.49
CA CYS A 532 2.41 24.09 -11.93
C CYS A 532 0.95 24.18 -12.40
N LEU A 533 0.78 24.78 -13.58
CA LEU A 533 -0.48 24.96 -14.30
C LEU A 533 -0.49 24.16 -15.62
N GLU A 534 -1.54 24.32 -16.42
CA GLU A 534 -1.79 23.54 -17.61
C GLU A 534 -0.64 23.63 -18.64
N GLY A 535 -0.12 24.85 -18.87
CA GLY A 535 1.02 25.08 -19.78
C GLY A 535 2.30 24.38 -19.34
N ASP A 536 2.53 24.30 -18.03
CA ASP A 536 3.68 23.59 -17.45
C ASP A 536 3.56 22.09 -17.67
N PHE A 537 2.35 21.55 -17.58
CA PHE A 537 2.07 20.14 -17.90
C PHE A 537 2.17 19.84 -19.40
N GLU A 538 2.00 20.82 -20.29
CA GLU A 538 2.34 20.65 -21.71
C GLU A 538 3.86 20.52 -21.92
N MET A 539 4.66 21.30 -21.20
CA MET A 539 6.12 21.19 -21.19
C MET A 539 6.60 19.85 -20.60
N ILE A 540 5.97 19.40 -19.51
CA ILE A 540 6.22 18.07 -18.93
C ILE A 540 5.93 16.96 -19.96
N ALA A 541 4.88 17.08 -20.78
CA ALA A 541 4.62 16.16 -21.89
C ALA A 541 5.77 16.13 -22.92
N GLU A 542 6.40 17.27 -23.20
CA GLU A 542 7.59 17.32 -24.07
C GLU A 542 8.78 16.57 -23.46
N PHE A 543 9.07 16.80 -22.18
CA PHE A 543 10.15 16.09 -21.48
C PHE A 543 9.92 14.57 -21.46
N LEU A 544 8.69 14.14 -21.18
CA LEU A 544 8.31 12.72 -21.22
C LEU A 544 8.50 12.11 -22.62
N LEU A 545 8.12 12.83 -23.68
CA LEU A 545 8.32 12.35 -25.04
C LEU A 545 9.80 12.27 -25.40
N ARG A 546 10.61 13.27 -25.01
CA ARG A 546 12.06 13.26 -25.21
C ARG A 546 12.71 12.09 -24.47
N ALA A 547 12.32 11.82 -23.23
CA ALA A 547 12.77 10.65 -22.48
C ALA A 547 12.42 9.33 -23.19
N ALA A 548 11.24 9.23 -23.81
CA ALA A 548 10.82 8.02 -24.54
C ALA A 548 11.64 7.83 -25.82
N GLN A 549 11.99 8.91 -26.51
CA GLN A 549 12.88 8.88 -27.67
C GLN A 549 14.29 8.41 -27.26
N ILE A 550 14.85 8.98 -26.19
CA ILE A 550 16.15 8.57 -25.64
C ILE A 550 16.14 7.08 -25.28
N ALA A 551 15.11 6.62 -24.56
CA ALA A 551 14.95 5.22 -24.21
C ALA A 551 14.90 4.31 -25.46
N SER A 552 14.22 4.76 -26.52
CA SER A 552 14.12 4.01 -27.77
C SER A 552 15.46 3.93 -28.50
N THR A 553 16.24 5.01 -28.51
CA THR A 553 17.59 5.04 -29.11
C THR A 553 18.54 4.12 -28.37
N ILE A 554 18.62 4.23 -27.03
CA ILE A 554 19.48 3.38 -26.20
C ILE A 554 19.11 1.90 -26.40
N GLN A 555 17.81 1.58 -26.46
CA GLN A 555 17.36 0.20 -26.67
C GLN A 555 17.72 -0.33 -28.06
N LYS A 556 17.78 0.52 -29.10
CA LYS A 556 18.22 0.13 -30.44
C LYS A 556 19.72 -0.14 -30.50
N GLU A 557 20.51 0.67 -29.81
CA GLU A 557 21.99 0.58 -29.82
C GLU A 557 22.52 -0.52 -28.91
N HIS A 558 21.97 -0.66 -27.71
CA HIS A 558 22.46 -1.58 -26.68
C HIS A 558 21.56 -2.80 -26.45
N GLY A 559 20.43 -2.88 -27.15
CA GLY A 559 19.47 -3.97 -27.03
C GLY A 559 18.56 -3.87 -25.79
N LYS A 560 17.76 -4.92 -25.58
CA LYS A 560 16.75 -5.00 -24.50
C LYS A 560 17.29 -5.58 -23.20
N ILE A 561 18.48 -6.16 -23.21
CA ILE A 561 19.10 -6.77 -22.02
C ILE A 561 19.41 -5.64 -21.03
N GLN A 562 18.84 -5.73 -19.83
CA GLN A 562 18.87 -4.62 -18.86
C GLN A 562 20.29 -4.14 -18.54
N LYS A 563 21.25 -5.05 -18.39
CA LYS A 563 22.64 -4.70 -18.08
C LYS A 563 23.26 -3.82 -19.19
N GLU A 564 23.04 -4.17 -20.45
CA GLU A 564 23.58 -3.42 -21.58
C GLU A 564 22.83 -2.11 -21.79
N PHE A 565 21.51 -2.11 -21.58
CA PHE A 565 20.69 -0.89 -21.59
C PHE A 565 21.19 0.15 -20.57
N LEU A 566 21.51 -0.28 -19.34
CA LEU A 566 22.00 0.61 -18.29
C LEU A 566 23.38 1.21 -18.61
N LYS A 567 24.28 0.46 -19.25
CA LYS A 567 25.55 1.01 -19.73
C LYS A 567 25.36 2.13 -20.74
N GLY A 568 24.45 1.94 -21.71
CA GLY A 568 24.12 2.97 -22.69
C GLY A 568 23.54 4.23 -22.03
N LEU A 569 22.72 4.05 -20.99
CA LEU A 569 22.16 5.15 -20.20
C LEU A 569 23.22 6.00 -19.50
N GLU A 570 24.21 5.37 -18.84
CA GLU A 570 25.29 6.07 -18.13
C GLU A 570 26.16 6.93 -19.06
N SER A 571 26.36 6.49 -20.30
CA SER A 571 27.17 7.20 -21.30
C SER A 571 26.41 8.24 -22.13
N SER A 572 25.09 8.36 -21.95
CA SER A 572 24.24 9.14 -22.85
C SER A 572 24.33 10.65 -22.59
N ARG A 573 24.81 11.40 -23.59
CA ARG A 573 24.80 12.88 -23.56
C ARG A 573 23.38 13.45 -23.56
N ASP A 574 22.46 12.81 -24.26
CA ASP A 574 21.06 13.23 -24.33
C ASP A 574 20.37 13.18 -22.95
N VAL A 575 20.74 12.21 -22.11
CA VAL A 575 20.24 12.10 -20.72
C VAL A 575 20.73 13.28 -19.89
N ALA A 576 22.02 13.63 -19.99
CA ALA A 576 22.58 14.77 -19.27
C ALA A 576 21.94 16.10 -19.71
N GLU A 577 21.72 16.28 -21.02
CA GLU A 577 21.04 17.46 -21.55
C GLU A 577 19.59 17.56 -21.06
N LEU A 578 18.83 16.46 -21.14
CA LEU A 578 17.44 16.45 -20.66
C LEU A 578 17.37 16.67 -19.15
N ARG A 579 18.27 16.06 -18.36
CA ARG A 579 18.37 16.30 -16.91
C ARG A 579 18.56 17.79 -16.61
N ASN A 580 19.52 18.45 -17.25
CA ASN A 580 19.77 19.88 -17.02
C ASN A 580 18.54 20.75 -17.33
N ARG A 581 17.81 20.43 -18.41
CA ARG A 581 16.56 21.12 -18.77
C ARG A 581 15.46 20.88 -17.73
N VAL A 582 15.35 19.66 -17.24
CA VAL A 582 14.38 19.27 -16.19
C VAL A 582 14.68 20.00 -14.89
N GLU A 583 15.93 20.02 -14.43
CA GLU A 583 16.33 20.72 -13.21
C GLU A 583 16.11 22.24 -13.32
N SER A 584 16.47 22.82 -14.47
CA SER A 584 16.24 24.24 -14.76
C SER A 584 14.77 24.61 -14.79
N PHE A 585 13.90 23.69 -15.21
CA PHE A 585 12.45 23.87 -15.17
C PHE A 585 11.91 23.73 -13.74
N ALA A 586 12.25 22.65 -13.04
CA ALA A 586 11.71 22.32 -11.73
C ALA A 586 12.13 23.33 -10.64
N SER A 587 13.35 23.87 -10.72
CA SER A 587 13.87 24.87 -9.77
C SER A 587 13.13 26.21 -9.77
N GLN A 588 12.30 26.49 -10.78
CA GLN A 588 11.52 27.74 -10.85
C GLN A 588 10.31 27.75 -9.91
N TYR A 589 9.90 26.59 -9.41
CA TYR A 589 8.67 26.43 -8.62
C TYR A 589 8.95 26.32 -7.12
N ALA A 590 8.00 26.83 -6.33
CA ALA A 590 8.04 26.73 -4.87
C ALA A 590 8.07 25.28 -4.39
N MET A 591 8.54 25.08 -3.15
CA MET A 591 8.56 23.77 -2.50
C MET A 591 7.91 23.87 -1.11
N PRO A 592 6.71 23.30 -0.90
CA PRO A 592 6.07 23.38 0.40
C PRO A 592 6.86 22.67 1.50
N GLY A 593 6.82 23.24 2.71
CA GLY A 593 7.45 22.67 3.90
C GLY A 593 8.78 23.33 4.30
N TYR A 594 9.41 24.09 3.40
CA TYR A 594 10.62 24.87 3.67
C TYR A 594 10.80 25.98 2.61
N ASP A 595 11.62 26.97 2.92
CA ASP A 595 12.11 27.91 1.90
C ASP A 595 13.32 27.28 1.20
N VAL A 596 13.38 27.40 -0.13
CA VAL A 596 14.39 26.73 -0.98
C VAL A 596 15.68 27.52 -0.99
#